data_AF-A0A061FKD5-F1
#
_entry.id   AF-A0A061FKD5-F1
#
_cell.length_a   1.000
_cell.length_b   1.000
_cell.length_c   1.000
_cell.angle_alpha   90.00
_cell.angle_beta   90.00
_cell.angle_gamma   90.00
#
_symmetry.space_group_name_H-M   'P 1'
#
loop_
_entity.id
_entity.type
_entity.pdbx_description
1 polymer ?
#
loop_
_entity_poly.entity_id
_entity_poly.type
_entity_poly.pdbx_seq_one_letter_code
_entity_poly.pdbx_strand_id
1 'polypeptide(L)'
;MHCLTKRRPSKTLVCVNACAVGRDSEAWENPNEFHPEMFIGSSIDYEELEFELIPFGGGKRGCPGIYIGAATVELALANLHTNLIEQLGLG
;
A
#
# COMPACT_ATOMS: atom_id res chain seq x y z
N MET A 1 -12.59 -4.82 -10.20
CA MET A 1 -11.89 -4.66 -11.52
C MET A 1 -12.80 -4.87 -12.75
N HIS A 2 -13.81 -4.00 -12.97
CA HIS A 2 -14.80 -4.17 -14.05
C HIS A 2 -14.36 -3.63 -15.43
N CYS A 3 -13.14 -3.10 -15.55
CA CYS A 3 -12.67 -2.39 -16.75
C CYS A 3 -11.86 -3.25 -17.74
N LEU A 4 -11.41 -4.45 -17.37
CA LEU A 4 -10.45 -5.22 -18.18
C LEU A 4 -11.09 -6.03 -19.33
N THR A 5 -12.41 -6.20 -19.33
CA THR A 5 -13.13 -7.03 -20.31
C THR A 5 -13.75 -6.25 -21.47
N LYS A 6 -13.77 -4.90 -21.41
CA LYS A 6 -14.34 -4.07 -22.47
C LYS A 6 -13.27 -3.60 -23.45
N ARG A 7 -13.49 -3.83 -24.74
CA ARG A 7 -12.63 -3.32 -25.84
C ARG A 7 -12.55 -1.80 -25.76
N ARG A 8 -11.34 -1.25 -25.56
CA ARG A 8 -11.12 0.21 -25.52
C ARG A 8 -10.60 0.73 -26.86
N PRO A 9 -11.01 1.93 -27.30
CA PRO A 9 -10.39 2.64 -28.41
C PRO A 9 -8.89 2.87 -28.18
N SER A 10 -8.13 3.01 -29.27
CA SER A 10 -6.73 3.44 -29.18
C SER A 10 -6.65 4.83 -28.52
N LYS A 11 -5.53 5.09 -27.81
CA LYS A 11 -5.27 6.34 -27.10
C LYS A 11 -6.25 6.66 -25.95
N THR A 12 -7.02 5.68 -25.47
CA THR A 12 -7.83 5.87 -24.26
C THR A 12 -6.94 6.07 -23.04
N LEU A 13 -7.16 7.15 -22.28
CA LEU A 13 -6.50 7.36 -20.99
C LEU A 13 -7.03 6.36 -19.95
N VAL A 14 -6.11 5.73 -19.22
CA VAL A 14 -6.44 4.80 -18.13
C VAL A 14 -5.77 5.30 -16.88
N CYS A 15 -6.57 5.65 -15.87
CA CYS A 15 -6.10 6.02 -14.55
C CYS A 15 -6.60 4.97 -13.55
N VAL A 16 -5.69 4.50 -12.69
CA VAL A 16 -6.03 3.62 -11.57
C VAL A 16 -6.12 4.48 -10.32
N ASN A 17 -7.25 4.42 -9.63
CA ASN A 17 -7.45 5.16 -8.39
C ASN A 17 -6.98 4.31 -7.20
N ALA A 18 -5.68 4.38 -6.89
CA ALA A 18 -5.10 3.62 -5.78
C ALA A 18 -5.75 3.96 -4.42
N CYS A 19 -6.18 5.21 -4.21
CA CYS A 19 -6.86 5.62 -2.99
C CYS A 19 -8.25 5.01 -2.83
N ALA A 20 -8.97 4.79 -3.93
CA ALA A 20 -10.26 4.09 -3.89
C ALA A 20 -10.06 2.59 -3.68
N VAL A 21 -9.04 1.99 -4.30
CA VAL A 21 -8.70 0.57 -4.13
C VAL A 21 -8.34 0.26 -2.67
N GLY A 22 -7.46 1.04 -2.06
CA GLY A 22 -7.09 0.85 -0.64
C GLY A 22 -8.17 1.23 0.37
N ARG A 23 -9.37 1.61 -0.07
CA ARG A 23 -10.53 1.91 0.79
C ARG A 23 -11.81 1.21 0.33
N ASP A 24 -11.69 0.23 -0.55
CA ASP A 24 -12.82 -0.50 -1.07
C ASP A 24 -13.39 -1.41 0.03
N SER A 25 -14.64 -1.18 0.45
CA SER A 25 -15.30 -1.99 1.49
C SER A 25 -15.68 -3.39 1.03
N GLU A 26 -15.61 -3.69 -0.28
CA GLU A 26 -15.73 -5.06 -0.78
C GLU A 26 -14.42 -5.85 -0.63
N ALA A 27 -13.28 -5.16 -0.56
CA ALA A 27 -11.95 -5.78 -0.43
C ALA A 27 -11.42 -5.76 1.01
N TRP A 28 -11.75 -4.73 1.79
CA TRP A 28 -11.20 -4.52 3.13
C TRP A 28 -12.30 -4.44 4.18
N GLU A 29 -12.08 -5.11 5.32
CA GLU A 29 -12.89 -4.89 6.52
C GLU A 29 -12.50 -3.55 7.16
N ASN A 30 -13.49 -2.74 7.53
CA ASN A 30 -13.30 -1.41 8.14
C ASN A 30 -12.26 -0.52 7.40
N PRO A 31 -12.41 -0.26 6.09
CA PRO A 31 -11.40 0.38 5.22
C PRO A 31 -10.99 1.82 5.60
N ASN A 32 -11.69 2.44 6.55
CA ASN A 32 -11.43 3.79 7.02
C ASN A 32 -10.76 3.82 8.41
N GLU A 33 -10.59 2.66 9.05
CA GLU A 33 -9.92 2.54 10.34
C GLU A 33 -8.43 2.28 10.14
N PHE A 34 -7.61 2.79 11.06
CA PHE A 34 -6.19 2.46 11.10
C PHE A 34 -6.02 1.13 11.85
N HIS A 35 -5.95 0.04 11.10
CA HIS A 35 -5.84 -1.32 11.64
C HIS A 35 -4.62 -2.05 11.05
N PRO A 36 -3.38 -1.70 11.44
CA PRO A 36 -2.17 -2.32 10.89
C PRO A 36 -2.05 -3.82 11.22
N GLU A 37 -2.73 -4.30 12.26
CA GLU A 37 -2.66 -5.69 12.69
C GLU A 37 -3.22 -6.67 11.65
N MET A 38 -4.08 -6.22 10.73
CA MET A 38 -4.63 -7.07 9.66
C MET A 38 -3.56 -7.63 8.71
N PHE A 39 -2.39 -7.01 8.65
CA PHE A 39 -1.29 -7.48 7.83
C PHE A 39 -0.43 -8.55 8.55
N ILE A 40 -0.52 -8.66 9.87
CA ILE A 40 0.33 -9.58 10.65
C ILE A 40 -0.08 -11.02 10.37
N GLY A 41 0.83 -11.80 9.80
CA GLY A 41 0.58 -13.20 9.43
C GLY A 41 -0.36 -13.37 8.22
N SER A 42 -0.73 -12.27 7.56
CA SER A 42 -1.42 -12.30 6.27
C SER A 42 -0.41 -12.62 5.15
N SER A 43 -0.90 -13.11 4.01
CA SER A 43 -0.11 -13.22 2.78
C SER A 43 -0.02 -11.90 2.01
N ILE A 44 -0.71 -10.86 2.46
CA ILE A 44 -0.83 -9.60 1.74
C ILE A 44 0.47 -8.82 1.87
N ASP A 45 1.02 -8.43 0.73
CA ASP A 45 2.27 -7.67 0.64
C ASP A 45 2.16 -6.55 -0.41
N TYR A 46 2.93 -5.49 -0.22
CA TYR A 46 3.09 -4.42 -1.20
C TYR A 46 4.08 -4.79 -2.33
N GLU A 47 4.92 -5.82 -2.15
CA GLU A 47 5.90 -6.28 -3.14
C GLU A 47 5.29 -7.18 -4.22
N GLU A 48 4.39 -8.07 -3.81
CA GLU A 48 3.68 -8.96 -4.71
C GLU A 48 2.45 -8.28 -5.29
N LEU A 49 2.05 -8.71 -6.50
CA LEU A 49 1.06 -8.02 -7.30
C LEU A 49 -0.36 -8.39 -6.83
N GLU A 50 -0.70 -8.02 -5.61
CA GLU A 50 -2.05 -8.10 -5.07
C GLU A 50 -2.81 -6.81 -5.38
N PHE A 51 -3.86 -6.92 -6.18
CA PHE A 51 -4.58 -5.75 -6.71
C PHE A 51 -5.39 -4.98 -5.66
N GLU A 52 -5.49 -5.51 -4.44
CA GLU A 52 -6.16 -4.90 -3.30
C GLU A 52 -5.24 -3.88 -2.61
N LEU A 53 -3.91 -4.05 -2.71
CA LEU A 53 -2.89 -3.17 -2.12
C LEU A 53 -1.86 -2.74 -3.18
N ILE A 54 -2.01 -1.53 -3.71
CA ILE A 54 -1.13 -1.00 -4.78
C ILE A 54 -0.45 0.35 -4.43
N PRO A 55 0.19 0.49 -3.26
CA PRO A 55 0.80 1.75 -2.82
C PRO A 55 1.94 2.22 -3.75
N PHE A 56 2.61 1.27 -4.40
CA PHE A 56 3.70 1.52 -5.35
C PHE A 56 3.31 1.25 -6.82
N GLY A 57 2.01 1.09 -7.09
CA GLY A 57 1.52 0.62 -8.38
C GLY A 57 1.89 -0.84 -8.66
N GLY A 58 1.86 -1.25 -9.92
CA GLY A 58 2.18 -2.64 -10.29
C GLY A 58 2.39 -2.85 -11.78
N GLY A 59 2.87 -4.04 -12.12
CA GLY A 59 3.09 -4.51 -13.49
C GLY A 59 4.27 -3.81 -14.17
N LYS A 60 4.21 -3.66 -15.49
CA LYS A 60 5.31 -3.09 -16.31
C LYS A 60 5.69 -1.64 -15.97
N ARG A 61 4.88 -0.94 -15.17
CA ARG A 61 5.08 0.45 -14.75
C ARG A 61 5.00 0.61 -13.23
N GLY A 62 5.28 -0.46 -12.47
CA GLY A 62 5.43 -0.38 -11.01
C GLY A 62 6.58 0.56 -10.63
N CYS A 63 6.52 1.10 -9.41
CA CYS A 63 7.54 2.00 -8.90
C CYS A 63 8.91 1.29 -8.87
N PRO A 64 9.95 1.83 -9.52
CA PRO A 64 11.29 1.23 -9.45
C PRO A 64 11.96 1.41 -8.08
N GLY A 65 11.41 2.27 -7.21
CA GLY A 65 11.95 2.61 -5.90
C GLY A 65 11.25 1.93 -4.72
N ILE A 66 10.55 0.82 -4.93
CA ILE A 66 9.75 0.15 -3.89
C ILE A 66 10.55 -0.15 -2.62
N TYR A 67 11.71 -0.80 -2.76
CA TYR A 67 12.56 -1.18 -1.63
C TYR A 67 13.16 0.03 -0.91
N ILE A 68 13.54 1.07 -1.67
CA ILE A 68 14.08 2.30 -1.06
C ILE A 68 12.98 3.02 -0.27
N GLY A 69 11.77 3.11 -0.84
CA GLY A 69 10.62 3.71 -0.18
C GLY A 69 10.24 2.99 1.11
N ALA A 70 10.11 1.66 1.06
CA ALA A 70 9.80 0.83 2.22
C ALA A 70 10.86 0.99 3.33
N ALA A 71 12.14 0.80 2.99
CA ALA A 71 13.24 0.95 3.95
C ALA A 71 13.31 2.37 4.57
N THR A 72 12.98 3.41 3.80
CA THR A 72 12.95 4.79 4.30
C THR A 72 11.83 4.99 5.33
N VAL A 73 10.63 4.45 5.07
CA VAL A 73 9.50 4.53 6.01
C VAL A 73 9.79 3.73 7.28
N GLU A 74 10.30 2.51 7.14
CA GLU A 74 10.67 1.66 8.27
C GLU A 74 11.72 2.33 9.16
N LEU A 75 12.79 2.87 8.55
CA LEU A 75 13.84 3.56 9.28
C LEU A 75 13.30 4.82 10.00
N ALA A 76 12.46 5.59 9.33
CA ALA A 76 11.86 6.78 9.92
C ALA A 76 10.97 6.44 11.13
N LEU A 77 10.15 5.39 11.02
CA LEU A 77 9.28 4.92 12.10
C LEU A 77 10.09 4.35 13.27
N ALA A 78 11.10 3.52 12.99
CA ALA A 78 11.97 2.96 14.01
C ALA A 78 12.69 4.07 14.79
N ASN A 79 13.24 5.06 14.09
CA ASN A 79 13.90 6.21 14.74
C ASN A 79 12.91 7.04 15.55
N LEU A 80 11.71 7.32 15.03
CA LEU A 80 10.68 8.06 15.75
C LEU A 80 10.29 7.35 17.05
N HIS A 81 10.07 6.03 16.98
CA HIS A 81 9.68 5.22 18.12
C HIS A 81 10.78 5.15 19.18
N THR A 82 12.02 4.85 18.78
CA THR A 82 13.16 4.76 19.71
C THR A 82 13.42 6.10 20.39
N ASN A 83 13.45 7.19 19.65
CA ASN A 83 13.66 8.52 20.22
C ASN A 83 12.53 8.91 21.19
N LEU A 84 11.28 8.54 20.89
CA LEU A 84 10.15 8.80 21.78
C LEU A 84 10.26 8.00 23.08
N ILE A 85 10.63 6.72 23.01
CA ILE A 85 10.85 5.88 24.19
C ILE A 85 11.96 6.45 25.08
N GLU A 86 13.07 6.85 24.49
CA GLU A 86 14.20 7.47 25.21
C GLU A 86 13.77 8.77 25.91
N GLN A 87 13.00 9.63 25.22
CA GLN A 87 12.49 10.87 25.81
C GLN A 87 11.51 10.64 26.96
N LEU A 88 10.73 9.56 26.91
CA LEU A 88 9.77 9.20 27.95
C LEU A 88 10.39 8.37 29.09
N GLY A 89 11.68 7.98 28.98
CA GLY A 89 12.36 7.18 29.98
C GLY A 89 11.75 5.77 30.15
N LEU A 90 11.18 5.22 29.08
CA LEU A 90 10.53 3.91 29.06
C LEU A 90 11.49 2.77 28.60
N GLY A 91 12.79 3.07 28.54
CA GLY A 91 13.86 2.15 28.12
C GLY A 91 14.73 1.66 29.27
#